data_AF-A0A3D3NT09-F1
#
_entry.id   AF-A0A3D3NT09-F1
#
_cell.length_a   1.000
_cell.length_b   1.000
_cell.length_c   1.000
_cell.angle_alpha   90.00
_cell.angle_beta   90.00
_cell.angle_gamma   90.00
#
_symmetry.space_group_name_H-M   'P 1'
#
loop_
_entity.id
_entity.type
_entity.pdbx_description
1 polymer ?
#
loop_
_entity_poly.entity_id
_entity_poly.type
_entity_poly.pdbx_seq_one_letter_code
_entity_poly.pdbx_strand_id
1 'polypeptide(L)'
;TEPPEVAAHIRPEMEVLAWVGKPVLVLLNQTGPALPPEEEAAELAAWRAWLNEFEQVRGVLALDAFARCWVQEDALMDALEPLLDGRKADAFRHLKRAWRRRNLEVFRHSARVLAELLTAAVLDGVDVRSETLLERIGIGRTELNKEYHDARELLSTALADRMVRATNDLIRLHGLEGGALRRLGSLAHEQFQTRQKVPEAIWSVVGSVAGGAMGGLIADLKMGGMTFGGGALVGGLLSGMGAYALIKSYNLVRGGDNRLHWSREHFREQTRLALLAYLAVAHFGRGRGEWQESTEPAHWNQVVDEVVAEHEEGVDRLWKEGVEKGAMPDALSKAALRLVNDCISCVLVRLYPSIHLRE
;
A
#
# COMPACT_ATOMS: atom_id res chain seq x y z
N THR A 1 -19.69 15.21 -1.26
CA THR A 1 -19.61 16.54 -1.93
C THR A 1 -20.94 17.24 -1.94
N GLU A 2 -20.93 18.56 -1.91
CA GLU A 2 -22.14 19.34 -2.17
C GLU A 2 -22.47 19.32 -3.67
N PRO A 3 -23.74 19.15 -4.07
CA PRO A 3 -24.12 19.21 -5.47
C PRO A 3 -23.97 20.64 -6.02
N PRO A 4 -23.72 20.82 -7.35
CA PRO A 4 -23.51 22.13 -7.96
C PRO A 4 -24.62 23.15 -7.67
N GLU A 5 -25.86 22.66 -7.55
CA GLU A 5 -27.06 23.47 -7.31
C GLU A 5 -27.09 24.14 -5.92
N VAL A 6 -26.37 23.58 -4.95
CA VAL A 6 -26.32 24.07 -3.56
C VAL A 6 -25.09 24.96 -3.34
N ALA A 7 -24.11 24.91 -4.25
CA ALA A 7 -22.87 25.69 -4.19
C ALA A 7 -23.04 27.12 -4.73
N ALA A 8 -24.00 27.87 -4.16
CA ALA A 8 -24.38 29.21 -4.64
C ALA A 8 -23.23 30.25 -4.67
N HIS A 9 -22.16 30.01 -3.92
CA HIS A 9 -20.95 30.85 -3.90
C HIS A 9 -20.12 30.76 -5.20
N ILE A 10 -20.21 29.64 -5.94
CA ILE A 10 -19.35 29.41 -7.10
C ILE A 10 -19.67 30.35 -8.27
N ARG A 11 -20.95 30.70 -8.48
CA ARG A 11 -21.33 31.60 -9.60
C ARG A 11 -20.68 32.99 -9.46
N PRO A 12 -20.78 33.70 -8.31
CA PRO A 12 -20.02 34.93 -8.09
C PRO A 12 -18.50 34.78 -8.24
N GLU A 13 -17.92 33.67 -7.78
CA GLU A 13 -16.48 33.41 -7.94
C GLU A 13 -16.09 33.26 -9.42
N MET A 14 -16.92 32.59 -10.22
CA MET A 14 -16.70 32.46 -11.66
C MET A 14 -16.80 33.80 -12.38
N GLU A 15 -17.73 34.68 -11.98
CA GLU A 15 -17.81 36.04 -12.53
C GLU A 15 -16.52 36.84 -12.25
N VAL A 16 -15.98 36.75 -11.04
CA VAL A 16 -14.69 37.38 -10.69
C VAL A 16 -13.55 36.81 -11.52
N LEU A 17 -13.50 35.47 -11.71
CA LEU A 17 -12.48 34.82 -12.53
C LEU A 17 -12.58 35.23 -14.01
N ALA A 18 -13.78 35.47 -14.53
CA ALA A 18 -13.99 35.94 -15.89
C ALA A 18 -13.27 37.28 -16.15
N TRP A 19 -13.26 38.19 -15.16
CA TRP A 19 -12.58 39.49 -15.27
C TRP A 19 -11.05 39.37 -15.40
N VAL A 20 -10.46 38.26 -14.95
CA VAL A 20 -9.02 38.00 -15.08
C VAL A 20 -8.64 37.69 -16.54
N GLY A 21 -9.59 37.23 -17.37
CA GLY A 21 -9.37 36.92 -18.78
C GLY A 21 -8.40 35.76 -19.01
N LYS A 22 -8.33 34.80 -18.09
CA LYS A 22 -7.46 33.62 -18.18
C LYS A 22 -8.28 32.33 -18.22
N PRO A 23 -7.77 31.27 -18.88
CA PRO A 23 -8.41 29.96 -18.82
C PRO A 23 -8.44 29.42 -17.39
N VAL A 24 -9.55 28.79 -17.02
CA VAL A 24 -9.79 28.18 -15.71
C VAL A 24 -9.86 26.67 -15.87
N LEU A 25 -9.06 25.95 -15.08
CA LEU A 25 -9.19 24.50 -14.90
C LEU A 25 -9.73 24.26 -13.50
N VAL A 26 -10.91 23.63 -13.39
CA VAL A 26 -11.56 23.38 -12.11
C VAL A 26 -11.12 22.02 -11.56
N LEU A 27 -10.72 22.01 -10.29
CA LEU A 27 -10.32 20.80 -9.56
C LEU A 27 -11.34 20.52 -8.47
N LEU A 28 -12.13 19.46 -8.64
CA LEU A 28 -13.01 18.97 -7.59
C LEU A 28 -12.14 18.30 -6.53
N ASN A 29 -12.26 18.78 -5.30
CA ASN A 29 -11.47 18.39 -4.15
C ASN A 29 -12.40 18.08 -2.98
N GLN A 30 -11.95 17.25 -2.03
CA GLN A 30 -12.76 16.81 -0.88
C GLN A 30 -14.03 16.09 -1.33
N THR A 31 -13.88 15.14 -2.26
CA THR A 31 -15.02 14.43 -2.85
C THR A 31 -15.78 13.58 -1.82
N GLY A 32 -15.13 13.30 -0.68
CA GLY A 32 -15.68 12.49 0.40
C GLY A 32 -15.08 11.07 0.36
N PRO A 33 -15.72 10.08 0.99
CA PRO A 33 -15.33 8.69 0.79
C PRO A 33 -15.48 8.32 -0.69
N ALA A 34 -14.62 7.42 -1.17
CA ALA A 34 -14.71 6.92 -2.54
C ALA A 34 -16.10 6.32 -2.78
N LEU A 35 -16.72 6.72 -3.87
CA LEU A 35 -18.02 6.21 -4.32
C LEU A 35 -17.77 5.12 -5.37
N PRO A 36 -18.79 4.32 -5.72
CA PRO A 36 -18.71 3.45 -6.88
C PRO A 36 -18.28 4.25 -8.13
N PRO A 37 -17.45 3.70 -9.04
CA PRO A 37 -16.91 4.44 -10.18
C PRO A 37 -17.98 5.11 -11.06
N GLU A 38 -19.15 4.50 -11.17
CA GLU A 38 -20.29 5.06 -11.92
C GLU A 38 -20.85 6.33 -11.25
N GLU A 39 -20.91 6.35 -9.91
CA GLU A 39 -21.36 7.50 -9.14
C GLU A 39 -20.33 8.64 -9.19
N GLU A 40 -19.03 8.33 -9.06
CA GLU A 40 -17.96 9.34 -9.21
C GLU A 40 -17.95 9.94 -10.62
N ALA A 41 -18.18 9.11 -11.65
CA ALA A 41 -18.28 9.56 -13.03
C ALA A 41 -19.53 10.42 -13.25
N ALA A 42 -20.67 10.03 -12.68
CA ALA A 42 -21.91 10.80 -12.75
C ALA A 42 -21.78 12.16 -12.05
N GLU A 43 -21.14 12.20 -10.88
CA GLU A 43 -20.88 13.44 -10.15
C GLU A 43 -19.96 14.37 -10.95
N LEU A 44 -18.85 13.84 -11.48
CA LEU A 44 -17.94 14.61 -12.33
C LEU A 44 -18.65 15.12 -13.59
N ALA A 45 -19.54 14.31 -14.18
CA ALA A 45 -20.35 14.72 -15.32
C ALA A 45 -21.35 15.84 -14.98
N ALA A 46 -21.99 15.77 -13.80
CA ALA A 46 -22.88 16.82 -13.32
C ALA A 46 -22.14 18.16 -13.15
N TRP A 47 -20.95 18.13 -12.52
CA TRP A 47 -20.10 19.32 -12.39
C TRP A 47 -19.63 19.86 -13.73
N ARG A 48 -19.25 18.99 -14.67
CA ARG A 48 -18.88 19.40 -16.04
C ARG A 48 -20.04 20.08 -16.75
N ALA A 49 -21.24 19.52 -16.67
CA ALA A 49 -22.42 20.06 -17.30
C ALA A 49 -22.78 21.44 -16.73
N TRP A 50 -22.76 21.57 -15.40
CA TRP A 50 -23.06 22.82 -14.72
C TRP A 50 -22.02 23.91 -15.03
N LEU A 51 -20.72 23.59 -14.97
CA LEU A 51 -19.64 24.55 -15.23
C LEU A 51 -19.49 24.93 -16.72
N ASN A 52 -20.12 24.21 -17.63
CA ASN A 52 -20.03 24.47 -19.07
C ASN A 52 -20.67 25.81 -19.49
N GLU A 53 -21.49 26.43 -18.64
CA GLU A 53 -22.04 27.77 -18.90
C GLU A 53 -20.99 28.89 -18.84
N PHE A 54 -19.82 28.64 -18.22
CA PHE A 54 -18.76 29.62 -18.03
C PHE A 54 -17.67 29.46 -19.10
N GLU A 55 -17.60 30.37 -20.08
CA GLU A 55 -16.69 30.29 -21.24
C GLU A 55 -15.20 30.20 -20.87
N GLN A 56 -14.81 30.75 -19.72
CA GLN A 56 -13.44 30.70 -19.21
C GLN A 56 -13.04 29.31 -18.69
N VAL A 57 -14.00 28.43 -18.37
CA VAL A 57 -13.73 27.07 -17.89
C VAL A 57 -13.31 26.17 -19.06
N ARG A 58 -12.13 25.57 -18.95
CA ARG A 58 -11.51 24.73 -20.00
C ARG A 58 -11.46 23.25 -19.65
N GLY A 59 -11.84 22.91 -18.42
CA GLY A 59 -11.92 21.53 -17.97
C GLY A 59 -12.30 21.44 -16.51
N VAL A 60 -12.79 20.26 -16.14
CA VAL A 60 -13.10 19.87 -14.77
C VAL A 60 -12.50 18.50 -14.52
N LEU A 61 -11.69 18.39 -13.48
CA LEU A 61 -11.01 17.18 -13.06
C LEU A 61 -11.35 16.87 -11.59
N ALA A 62 -11.57 15.61 -11.27
CA ALA A 62 -11.50 15.14 -9.89
C ALA A 62 -10.02 15.03 -9.51
N LEU A 63 -9.60 15.78 -8.50
CA LEU A 63 -8.24 15.74 -7.97
C LEU A 63 -8.25 16.02 -6.47
N ASP A 64 -8.60 14.98 -5.71
CA ASP A 64 -8.69 15.05 -4.25
C ASP A 64 -7.30 15.16 -3.61
N ALA A 65 -7.15 16.13 -2.70
CA ALA A 65 -5.90 16.44 -2.00
C ALA A 65 -5.40 15.32 -1.06
N PHE A 66 -6.28 14.42 -0.63
CA PHE A 66 -5.99 13.33 0.31
C PHE A 66 -5.62 12.01 -0.38
N ALA A 67 -5.92 11.85 -1.67
CA ALA A 67 -5.60 10.65 -2.45
C ALA A 67 -4.64 10.93 -3.62
N ARG A 68 -3.96 12.08 -3.65
CA ARG A 68 -3.10 12.49 -4.78
C ARG A 68 -1.94 11.52 -4.98
N CYS A 69 -1.91 10.87 -6.14
CA CYS A 69 -0.71 10.16 -6.60
C CYS A 69 -0.11 10.79 -7.86
N TRP A 70 1.11 10.38 -8.15
CA TRP A 70 1.84 10.85 -9.32
C TRP A 70 1.08 10.56 -10.63
N VAL A 71 0.29 9.50 -10.73
CA VAL A 71 -0.49 9.21 -11.95
C VAL A 71 -1.53 10.31 -12.20
N GLN A 72 -2.23 10.76 -11.15
CA GLN A 72 -3.19 11.87 -11.23
C GLN A 72 -2.50 13.22 -11.48
N GLU A 73 -1.30 13.43 -10.93
CA GLU A 73 -0.48 14.62 -11.22
C GLU A 73 -0.12 14.72 -12.71
N ASP A 74 0.18 13.60 -13.38
CA ASP A 74 0.46 13.60 -14.82
C ASP A 74 -0.77 13.99 -15.65
N ALA A 75 -1.95 13.47 -15.29
CA ALA A 75 -3.22 13.84 -15.94
C ALA A 75 -3.58 15.32 -15.72
N LEU A 76 -3.29 15.88 -14.54
CA LEU A 76 -3.40 17.33 -14.31
C LEU A 76 -2.46 18.08 -15.26
N MET A 77 -1.21 17.64 -15.41
CA MET A 77 -0.27 18.28 -16.32
C MET A 77 -0.67 18.13 -17.79
N ASP A 78 -1.32 17.04 -18.21
CA ASP A 78 -1.96 16.89 -19.52
C ASP A 78 -3.04 17.94 -19.75
N ALA A 79 -3.91 18.19 -18.77
CA ALA A 79 -4.97 19.19 -18.87
C ALA A 79 -4.45 20.63 -18.86
N LEU A 80 -3.33 20.90 -18.18
CA LEU A 80 -2.72 22.23 -18.11
C LEU A 80 -1.94 22.59 -19.38
N GLU A 81 -1.28 21.63 -20.02
CA GLU A 81 -0.43 21.87 -21.20
C GLU A 81 -1.10 22.71 -22.31
N PRO A 82 -2.34 22.40 -22.77
CA PRO A 82 -2.99 23.18 -23.83
C PRO A 82 -3.48 24.57 -23.39
N LEU A 83 -3.42 24.89 -22.08
CA LEU A 83 -3.85 26.17 -21.54
C LEU A 83 -2.71 27.20 -21.44
N LEU A 84 -1.49 26.80 -21.78
CA LEU A 84 -0.31 27.63 -21.70
C LEU A 84 0.06 28.19 -23.08
N ASP A 85 0.44 29.47 -23.13
CA ASP A 85 0.81 30.15 -24.38
C ASP A 85 2.32 30.35 -24.55
N GLY A 86 2.75 30.34 -25.82
CA GLY A 86 4.09 30.74 -26.25
C GLY A 86 5.23 30.07 -25.47
N ARG A 87 6.15 30.88 -24.95
CA ARG A 87 7.34 30.39 -24.23
C ARG A 87 7.02 29.58 -22.96
N LYS A 88 5.84 29.76 -22.35
CA LYS A 88 5.44 29.00 -21.16
C LYS A 88 5.08 27.56 -21.51
N ALA A 89 4.44 27.33 -22.65
CA ALA A 89 4.11 25.98 -23.12
C ALA A 89 5.38 25.14 -23.34
N ASP A 90 6.40 25.69 -23.98
CA ASP A 90 7.67 24.99 -24.24
C ASP A 90 8.40 24.63 -22.94
N ALA A 91 8.53 25.59 -22.03
CA ALA A 91 9.14 25.37 -20.73
C ALA A 91 8.36 24.32 -19.92
N PHE A 92 7.03 24.38 -19.94
CA PHE A 92 6.18 23.43 -19.23
C PHE A 92 6.32 22.01 -19.79
N ARG A 93 6.33 21.83 -21.12
CA ARG A 93 6.56 20.52 -21.75
C ARG A 93 7.90 19.92 -21.35
N HIS A 94 8.94 20.74 -21.23
CA HIS A 94 10.25 20.30 -20.76
C HIS A 94 10.19 19.84 -19.29
N LEU A 95 9.59 20.65 -18.41
CA LEU A 95 9.42 20.33 -16.98
C LEU A 95 8.59 19.06 -16.78
N LYS A 96 7.46 18.94 -17.48
CA LYS A 96 6.58 17.77 -17.43
C LYS A 96 7.31 16.48 -17.84
N ARG A 97 8.08 16.49 -18.94
CA ARG A 97 8.90 15.34 -19.34
C ARG A 97 9.93 14.95 -18.29
N ALA A 98 10.62 15.93 -17.70
CA ALA A 98 11.62 15.69 -16.65
C ALA A 98 10.97 15.12 -15.38
N TRP A 99 9.83 15.68 -14.98
CA TRP A 99 9.02 15.21 -13.85
C TRP A 99 8.48 13.79 -14.09
N ARG A 100 7.93 13.49 -15.27
CA ARG A 100 7.42 12.15 -15.61
C ARG A 100 8.52 11.11 -15.57
N ARG A 101 9.68 11.40 -16.18
CA ARG A 101 10.86 10.52 -16.12
C ARG A 101 11.28 10.21 -14.68
N ARG A 102 11.30 11.23 -13.81
CA ARG A 102 11.61 11.05 -12.39
C ARG A 102 10.59 10.15 -11.70
N ASN A 103 9.29 10.34 -11.93
CA ASN A 103 8.27 9.50 -11.27
C ASN A 103 8.26 8.07 -11.79
N LEU A 104 8.50 7.84 -13.09
CA LEU A 104 8.69 6.49 -13.63
C LEU A 104 9.94 5.81 -13.05
N GLU A 105 11.01 6.57 -12.80
CA GLU A 105 12.18 6.06 -12.11
C GLU A 105 11.87 5.69 -10.66
N VAL A 106 11.19 6.56 -9.91
CA VAL A 106 10.74 6.27 -8.54
C VAL A 106 9.87 5.02 -8.51
N PHE A 107 8.88 4.93 -9.40
CA PHE A 107 8.00 3.76 -9.56
C PHE A 107 8.79 2.46 -9.77
N ARG A 108 9.76 2.46 -10.71
CA ARG A 108 10.61 1.29 -10.97
C ARG A 108 11.46 0.92 -9.76
N HIS A 109 11.94 1.88 -8.98
CA HIS A 109 12.69 1.61 -7.75
C HIS A 109 11.77 1.08 -6.64
N SER A 110 10.57 1.62 -6.49
CA SER A 110 9.56 1.11 -5.55
C SER A 110 9.19 -0.34 -5.84
N ALA A 111 9.03 -0.71 -7.12
CA ALA A 111 8.81 -2.09 -7.52
C ALA A 111 9.98 -3.02 -7.15
N ARG A 112 11.23 -2.54 -7.23
CA ARG A 112 12.42 -3.31 -6.78
C ARG A 112 12.42 -3.53 -5.28
N VAL A 113 12.14 -2.50 -4.48
CA VAL A 113 12.06 -2.60 -3.01
C VAL A 113 11.05 -3.67 -2.59
N LEU A 114 9.86 -3.68 -3.22
CA LEU A 114 8.84 -4.67 -2.93
C LEU A 114 9.18 -6.06 -3.46
N ALA A 115 9.82 -6.17 -4.63
CA ALA A 115 10.31 -7.44 -5.15
C ALA A 115 11.39 -8.06 -4.23
N GLU A 116 12.30 -7.24 -3.70
CA GLU A 116 13.31 -7.67 -2.73
C GLU A 116 12.65 -8.15 -1.42
N LEU A 117 11.64 -7.43 -0.93
CA LEU A 117 10.83 -7.84 0.22
C LEU A 117 10.21 -9.23 0.01
N LEU A 118 9.50 -9.44 -1.10
CA LEU A 118 8.82 -10.70 -1.39
C LEU A 118 9.79 -11.84 -1.69
N THR A 119 10.90 -11.56 -2.37
CA THR A 119 11.96 -12.56 -2.62
C THR A 119 12.58 -13.03 -1.30
N ALA A 120 12.88 -12.12 -0.38
CA ALA A 120 13.38 -12.50 0.93
C ALA A 120 12.33 -13.28 1.73
N ALA A 121 11.07 -12.86 1.68
CA ALA A 121 10.00 -13.49 2.44
C ALA A 121 9.64 -14.90 1.93
N VAL A 122 9.82 -15.19 0.64
CA VAL A 122 9.60 -16.54 0.10
C VAL A 122 10.77 -17.50 0.36
N LEU A 123 12.00 -16.96 0.45
CA LEU A 123 13.21 -17.73 0.75
C LEU A 123 13.41 -17.98 2.25
N ASP A 124 12.67 -17.26 3.08
CA ASP A 124 12.68 -17.43 4.52
C ASP A 124 12.25 -18.84 4.91
N GLY A 125 13.15 -19.53 5.60
CA GLY A 125 12.87 -20.84 6.16
C GLY A 125 13.60 -21.05 7.47
N VAL A 126 12.98 -21.75 8.40
CA VAL A 126 13.61 -22.16 9.66
C VAL A 126 13.86 -23.65 9.62
N ASP A 127 15.11 -24.05 9.88
CA ASP A 127 15.45 -25.46 10.04
C ASP A 127 14.73 -26.03 11.25
N VAL A 128 14.01 -27.12 11.04
CA VAL A 128 13.32 -27.86 12.09
C VAL A 128 13.60 -29.35 11.94
N ARG A 129 13.58 -30.07 13.05
CA ARG A 129 13.74 -31.53 13.04
C ARG A 129 12.61 -32.20 12.24
N SER A 130 12.86 -33.42 11.79
CA SER A 130 11.80 -34.24 11.19
C SER A 130 10.79 -34.69 12.24
N GLU A 131 9.51 -34.71 11.87
CA GLU A 131 8.46 -35.26 12.72
C GLU A 131 8.63 -36.78 12.86
N THR A 132 8.43 -37.31 14.07
CA THR A 132 8.35 -38.76 14.29
C THR A 132 7.01 -39.32 13.78
N LEU A 133 6.93 -40.64 13.57
CA LEU A 133 5.68 -41.30 13.14
C LEU A 133 4.51 -41.06 14.12
N LEU A 134 4.78 -40.99 15.42
CA LEU A 134 3.78 -40.70 16.46
C LEU A 134 3.31 -39.25 16.41
N GLU A 135 4.23 -38.30 16.21
CA GLU A 135 3.88 -36.88 16.08
C GLU A 135 3.04 -36.63 14.83
N ARG A 136 3.32 -37.33 13.71
CA ARG A 136 2.52 -37.25 12.48
C ARG A 136 1.07 -37.67 12.63
N ILE A 137 0.76 -38.56 13.58
CA ILE A 137 -0.61 -38.99 13.92
C ILE A 137 -1.20 -38.22 15.12
N GLY A 138 -0.55 -37.15 15.56
CA GLY A 138 -1.07 -36.25 16.61
C GLY A 138 -0.61 -36.56 18.03
N ILE A 139 0.23 -37.57 18.25
CA ILE A 139 0.64 -38.02 19.59
C ILE A 139 1.98 -37.40 19.98
N GLY A 140 2.08 -36.83 21.19
CA GLY A 140 3.36 -36.35 21.73
C GLY A 140 3.92 -35.07 21.08
N ARG A 141 3.05 -34.24 20.48
CA ARG A 141 3.45 -33.04 19.71
C ARG A 141 3.89 -31.82 20.55
N THR A 142 4.03 -31.92 21.86
CA THR A 142 4.30 -30.74 22.73
C THR A 142 5.60 -30.02 22.34
N GLU A 143 6.72 -30.74 22.24
CA GLU A 143 8.01 -30.15 21.86
C GLU A 143 8.04 -29.70 20.40
N LEU A 144 7.38 -30.45 19.49
CA LEU A 144 7.25 -30.07 18.09
C LEU A 144 6.46 -28.77 17.92
N ASN A 145 5.35 -28.63 18.65
CA ASN A 145 4.53 -27.42 18.62
C ASN A 145 5.30 -26.22 19.18
N LYS A 146 6.16 -26.43 20.19
CA LYS A 146 7.06 -25.41 20.71
C LYS A 146 8.09 -24.97 19.66
N GLU A 147 8.72 -25.92 18.97
CA GLU A 147 9.66 -25.64 17.88
C GLU A 147 8.99 -24.89 16.71
N TYR A 148 7.77 -25.26 16.35
CA TYR A 148 6.97 -24.56 15.33
C TYR A 148 6.57 -23.15 15.78
N HIS A 149 6.25 -22.99 17.06
CA HIS A 149 5.96 -21.68 17.64
C HIS A 149 7.22 -20.79 17.59
N ASP A 150 8.37 -21.29 18.01
CA ASP A 150 9.63 -20.52 17.99
C ASP A 150 10.06 -20.16 16.55
N ALA A 151 9.90 -21.10 15.60
CA ALA A 151 10.11 -20.83 14.18
C ALA A 151 9.18 -19.72 13.66
N ARG A 152 7.92 -19.74 14.08
CA ARG A 152 6.94 -18.70 13.73
C ARG A 152 7.35 -17.34 14.29
N GLU A 153 7.78 -17.26 15.55
CA GLU A 153 8.27 -16.00 16.14
C GLU A 153 9.43 -15.42 15.32
N LEU A 154 10.42 -16.25 14.96
CA LEU A 154 11.58 -15.84 14.18
C LEU A 154 11.18 -15.30 12.81
N LEU A 155 10.35 -16.05 12.08
CA LEU A 155 9.86 -15.64 10.76
C LEU A 155 9.01 -14.36 10.86
N SER A 156 8.13 -14.26 11.85
CA SER A 156 7.25 -13.10 12.04
C SER A 156 8.05 -11.83 12.31
N THR A 157 9.05 -11.88 13.19
CA THR A 157 9.90 -10.73 13.49
C THR A 157 10.71 -10.31 12.27
N ALA A 158 11.31 -11.27 11.55
CA ALA A 158 12.10 -10.97 10.36
C ALA A 158 11.26 -10.32 9.25
N LEU A 159 10.02 -10.80 9.03
CA LEU A 159 9.10 -10.24 8.06
C LEU A 159 8.61 -8.83 8.45
N ALA A 160 8.21 -8.62 9.71
CA ALA A 160 7.79 -7.30 10.20
C ALA A 160 8.92 -6.27 10.05
N ASP A 161 10.14 -6.63 10.43
CA ASP A 161 11.34 -5.80 10.26
C ASP A 161 11.59 -5.43 8.79
N ARG A 162 11.43 -6.38 7.86
CA ARG A 162 11.57 -6.11 6.43
C ARG A 162 10.46 -5.23 5.88
N MET A 163 9.21 -5.42 6.32
CA MET A 163 8.08 -4.58 5.90
C MET A 163 8.30 -3.12 6.33
N VAL A 164 8.80 -2.90 7.55
CA VAL A 164 9.15 -1.56 8.05
C VAL A 164 10.29 -0.94 7.24
N ARG A 165 11.35 -1.71 6.91
CA ARG A 165 12.44 -1.23 6.05
C ARG A 165 11.93 -0.86 4.65
N ALA A 166 11.19 -1.75 4.00
CA ALA A 166 10.62 -1.53 2.67
C ALA A 166 9.75 -0.27 2.66
N THR A 167 8.88 -0.09 3.66
CA THR A 167 8.05 1.12 3.78
C THR A 167 8.91 2.38 3.94
N ASN A 168 9.95 2.36 4.77
CA ASN A 168 10.85 3.51 4.92
C ASN A 168 11.62 3.84 3.63
N ASP A 169 12.00 2.83 2.85
CA ASP A 169 12.65 3.03 1.56
C ASP A 169 11.66 3.61 0.53
N LEU A 170 10.41 3.16 0.53
CA LEU A 170 9.33 3.78 -0.26
C LEU A 170 9.14 5.25 0.12
N ILE A 171 9.02 5.57 1.42
CA ILE A 171 8.85 6.95 1.91
C ILE A 171 9.98 7.84 1.38
N ARG A 172 11.24 7.36 1.47
CA ARG A 172 12.42 8.08 1.00
C ARG A 172 12.42 8.25 -0.52
N LEU A 173 12.12 7.21 -1.27
CA LEU A 173 12.05 7.25 -2.75
C LEU A 173 11.00 8.27 -3.23
N HIS A 174 9.87 8.36 -2.54
CA HIS A 174 8.80 9.30 -2.86
C HIS A 174 9.08 10.74 -2.40
N GLY A 175 10.23 10.98 -1.75
CA GLY A 175 10.67 12.30 -1.29
C GLY A 175 9.83 12.84 -0.14
N LEU A 176 9.26 11.95 0.66
CA LEU A 176 8.48 12.31 1.83
C LEU A 176 9.41 12.41 3.05
N GLU A 177 9.19 13.42 3.88
CA GLU A 177 9.71 13.47 5.25
C GLU A 177 8.83 12.60 6.15
N GLY A 178 9.19 12.36 7.40
CA GLY A 178 8.65 11.25 8.21
C GLY A 178 9.32 9.90 7.94
N GLY A 179 9.15 8.94 8.84
CA GLY A 179 9.62 7.55 8.65
C GLY A 179 8.91 6.64 9.63
N ALA A 180 8.53 5.43 9.20
CA ALA A 180 7.88 4.42 10.04
C ALA A 180 8.69 4.14 11.32
N LEU A 181 10.03 4.22 11.24
CA LEU A 181 10.92 4.03 12.39
C LEU A 181 10.89 5.19 13.41
N ARG A 182 10.61 6.44 12.98
CA ARG A 182 10.63 7.61 13.88
C ARG A 182 9.47 7.60 14.86
N ARG A 183 8.33 6.97 14.53
CA ARG A 183 7.22 6.80 15.47
C ARG A 183 7.51 5.78 16.58
N LEU A 184 8.29 4.74 16.30
CA LEU A 184 8.84 3.88 17.36
C LEU A 184 9.76 4.69 18.29
N GLY A 185 10.56 5.60 17.72
CA GLY A 185 11.43 6.51 18.46
C GLY A 185 10.69 7.55 19.30
N SER A 186 9.59 8.14 18.82
CA SER A 186 8.82 9.14 19.57
C SER A 186 7.99 8.53 20.71
N LEU A 187 7.45 7.32 20.51
CA LEU A 187 6.84 6.52 21.58
C LEU A 187 7.88 6.09 22.62
N ALA A 188 9.12 5.82 22.20
CA ALA A 188 10.25 5.57 23.10
C ALA A 188 10.78 6.87 23.76
N HIS A 189 10.59 8.04 23.16
CA HIS A 189 11.07 9.32 23.70
C HIS A 189 10.18 9.85 24.83
N GLU A 190 8.91 9.47 24.85
CA GLU A 190 8.01 9.71 26.00
C GLU A 190 8.33 8.79 27.20
N GLN A 191 9.15 7.75 27.00
CA GLN A 191 9.64 6.85 28.05
C GLN A 191 11.17 6.80 28.10
N PHE A 192 11.72 7.76 28.84
CA PHE A 192 13.05 7.77 29.45
C PHE A 192 14.30 7.96 28.55
N GLN A 193 15.05 8.96 28.98
CA GLN A 193 16.46 9.19 28.68
C GLN A 193 17.29 8.01 29.18
N THR A 194 17.99 7.30 28.30
CA THR A 194 19.42 6.92 28.39
C THR A 194 19.76 5.95 27.25
N ARG A 195 20.96 6.11 26.70
CA ARG A 195 21.52 5.34 25.58
C ARG A 195 21.83 3.91 26.03
N GLN A 196 20.98 2.93 25.71
CA GLN A 196 21.29 1.51 25.82
C GLN A 196 20.59 0.68 24.74
N LYS A 197 21.13 -0.52 24.50
CA LYS A 197 20.67 -1.53 23.51
C LYS A 197 19.15 -1.66 23.51
N VAL A 198 18.59 -1.93 22.32
CA VAL A 198 17.16 -2.08 22.01
C VAL A 198 16.36 -2.55 23.24
N PRO A 199 15.42 -1.76 23.78
CA PRO A 199 14.87 -2.00 25.11
C PRO A 199 14.08 -3.32 25.17
N GLU A 200 14.33 -4.11 26.21
CA GLU A 200 13.49 -5.24 26.63
C GLU A 200 12.02 -4.83 26.91
N ALA A 201 11.71 -3.53 26.98
CA ALA A 201 10.35 -3.00 27.09
C ALA A 201 9.47 -3.31 25.85
N ILE A 202 10.07 -3.49 24.67
CA ILE A 202 9.36 -3.97 23.48
C ILE A 202 8.89 -5.42 23.68
N TRP A 203 9.64 -6.21 24.46
CA TRP A 203 9.25 -7.57 24.84
C TRP A 203 8.27 -7.61 26.04
N SER A 204 8.33 -6.65 26.97
CA SER A 204 7.43 -6.65 28.15
C SER A 204 5.97 -6.30 27.79
N VAL A 205 5.74 -5.52 26.73
CA VAL A 205 4.39 -5.24 26.22
C VAL A 205 3.82 -6.44 25.46
N VAL A 206 4.67 -7.27 24.86
CA VAL A 206 4.23 -8.53 24.21
C VAL A 206 3.79 -9.56 25.25
N GLY A 207 4.32 -9.53 26.47
CA GLY A 207 3.88 -10.38 27.58
C GLY A 207 2.57 -9.94 28.25
N SER A 208 2.22 -8.65 28.22
CA SER A 208 1.00 -8.13 28.89
C SER A 208 -0.24 -8.12 27.99
N VAL A 209 -0.10 -8.33 26.68
CA VAL A 209 -1.23 -8.39 25.73
C VAL A 209 -2.08 -9.67 25.85
N ALA A 210 -1.66 -10.63 26.67
CA ALA A 210 -2.56 -11.69 27.12
C ALA A 210 -3.66 -11.20 28.10
N GLY A 211 -3.61 -9.96 28.59
CA GLY A 211 -4.55 -9.42 29.57
C GLY A 211 -5.07 -8.03 29.23
N GLY A 212 -6.20 -7.97 28.52
CA GLY A 212 -7.17 -6.88 28.70
C GLY A 212 -6.87 -5.56 27.98
N ALA A 213 -7.01 -5.56 26.65
CA ALA A 213 -7.49 -4.41 25.84
C ALA A 213 -7.66 -4.77 24.34
N MET A 214 -7.22 -5.96 23.90
CA MET A 214 -7.41 -6.50 22.54
C MET A 214 -8.44 -7.65 22.46
N GLY A 215 -9.34 -7.77 23.44
CA GLY A 215 -10.32 -8.87 23.49
C GLY A 215 -11.46 -8.76 22.48
N GLY A 216 -11.79 -7.56 22.00
CA GLY A 216 -12.92 -7.35 21.08
C GLY A 216 -12.63 -7.80 19.65
N LEU A 217 -11.39 -7.66 19.17
CA LEU A 217 -11.00 -7.95 17.78
C LEU A 217 -10.74 -9.44 17.51
N ILE A 218 -10.47 -10.23 18.55
CA ILE A 218 -10.23 -11.69 18.43
C ILE A 218 -11.55 -12.48 18.55
N ALA A 219 -12.57 -11.91 19.19
CA ALA A 219 -13.87 -12.55 19.33
C ALA A 219 -14.57 -12.75 17.97
N ASP A 220 -14.46 -11.78 17.06
CA ASP A 220 -14.99 -11.88 15.69
C ASP A 220 -14.16 -12.83 14.79
N LEU A 221 -12.91 -13.12 15.18
CA LEU A 221 -12.02 -14.01 14.43
C LEU A 221 -12.42 -15.49 14.50
N LYS A 222 -13.24 -15.87 15.50
CA LYS A 222 -13.59 -17.27 15.79
C LYS A 222 -14.94 -17.72 15.24
N MET A 223 -15.75 -16.83 14.67
CA MET A 223 -17.09 -17.16 14.17
C MET A 223 -17.10 -17.05 12.64
N GLY A 224 -16.68 -18.13 11.97
CA GLY A 224 -16.46 -18.15 10.53
C GLY A 224 -17.66 -17.72 9.68
N GLY A 225 -17.38 -16.97 8.60
CA GLY A 225 -18.37 -16.67 7.56
C GLY A 225 -17.90 -15.65 6.52
N MET A 226 -17.26 -16.13 5.46
CA MET A 226 -17.14 -15.53 4.11
C MET A 226 -16.58 -14.10 3.95
N THR A 227 -15.38 -14.04 3.36
CA THR A 227 -14.68 -12.86 2.81
C THR A 227 -14.28 -11.81 3.84
N PHE A 228 -13.00 -11.43 3.83
CA PHE A 228 -12.45 -10.29 4.57
C PHE A 228 -13.16 -8.99 4.12
N GLY A 229 -14.35 -8.72 4.64
CA GLY A 229 -15.14 -7.53 4.34
C GLY A 229 -14.61 -6.32 5.11
N GLY A 230 -13.78 -5.51 4.47
CA GLY A 230 -13.73 -4.04 4.58
C GLY A 230 -13.44 -3.34 5.93
N GLY A 231 -13.36 -4.03 7.07
CA GLY A 231 -13.40 -3.37 8.39
C GLY A 231 -12.13 -3.38 9.25
N ALA A 232 -11.17 -4.28 9.02
CA ALA A 232 -10.10 -4.57 9.99
C ALA A 232 -8.73 -3.92 9.68
N LEU A 233 -8.60 -3.14 8.61
CA LEU A 233 -7.33 -2.51 8.21
C LEU A 233 -7.27 -1.03 8.65
N VAL A 234 -7.68 -0.76 9.89
CA VAL A 234 -7.64 0.59 10.46
C VAL A 234 -6.27 0.81 11.13
N GLY A 235 -5.31 1.36 10.36
CA GLY A 235 -4.20 2.16 10.89
C GLY A 235 -3.04 1.46 11.60
N GLY A 236 -2.58 0.28 11.17
CA GLY A 236 -1.39 -0.35 11.77
C GLY A 236 -0.56 -1.28 10.88
N LEU A 237 -0.84 -1.38 9.58
CA LEU A 237 -0.14 -2.27 8.66
C LEU A 237 1.33 -1.88 8.49
N LEU A 238 1.61 -0.58 8.52
CA LEU A 238 2.91 -0.03 8.14
C LEU A 238 3.81 0.30 9.34
N SER A 239 3.27 0.17 10.56
CA SER A 239 3.98 0.43 11.82
C SER A 239 4.71 -0.79 12.40
N GLY A 240 4.73 -1.92 11.70
CA GLY A 240 5.35 -3.18 12.14
C GLY A 240 4.49 -3.97 13.14
N MET A 241 3.76 -3.31 14.05
CA MET A 241 2.91 -3.97 15.06
C MET A 241 1.64 -4.62 14.47
N GLY A 242 0.90 -3.91 13.61
CA GLY A 242 -0.29 -4.49 12.96
C GLY A 242 0.06 -5.54 11.91
N ALA A 243 1.18 -5.35 11.19
CA ALA A 243 1.74 -6.39 10.33
C ALA A 243 2.04 -7.67 11.11
N TYR A 244 2.70 -7.57 12.27
CA TYR A 244 3.08 -8.72 13.08
C TYR A 244 1.88 -9.57 13.55
N ALA A 245 0.79 -8.93 13.97
CA ALA A 245 -0.43 -9.63 14.36
C ALA A 245 -1.10 -10.38 13.19
N LEU A 246 -1.17 -9.76 12.00
CA LEU A 246 -1.66 -10.40 10.79
C LEU A 246 -0.76 -11.55 10.34
N ILE A 247 0.57 -11.41 10.48
CA ILE A 247 1.53 -12.48 10.18
C ILE A 247 1.32 -13.69 11.10
N LYS A 248 0.92 -13.45 12.36
CA LYS A 248 0.65 -14.51 13.35
C LYS A 248 -0.66 -15.27 13.17
N SER A 249 -1.51 -14.95 12.20
CA SER A 249 -2.77 -15.69 11.98
C SER A 249 -2.64 -16.90 11.02
N TYR A 250 -1.57 -16.97 10.22
CA TYR A 250 -1.45 -17.98 9.15
C TYR A 250 -0.75 -19.28 9.59
N ASN A 251 -0.78 -20.34 8.79
CA ASN A 251 -0.01 -21.55 9.13
C ASN A 251 1.41 -21.50 8.53
N LEU A 252 2.34 -22.23 9.15
CA LEU A 252 3.62 -22.57 8.54
C LEU A 252 3.49 -23.90 7.81
N VAL A 253 4.29 -24.08 6.77
CA VAL A 253 4.33 -25.29 5.97
C VAL A 253 5.76 -25.78 5.84
N ARG A 254 5.94 -27.09 5.68
CA ARG A 254 7.25 -27.66 5.40
C ARG A 254 7.52 -27.64 3.91
N GLY A 255 8.63 -27.02 3.50
CA GLY A 255 9.07 -26.93 2.10
C GLY A 255 9.72 -28.22 1.59
N GLY A 256 10.06 -28.23 0.30
CA GLY A 256 10.82 -29.32 -0.34
C GLY A 256 12.26 -29.43 0.17
N ASP A 257 12.75 -28.39 0.86
CA ASP A 257 14.03 -28.32 1.56
C ASP A 257 13.97 -28.81 3.02
N ASN A 258 12.82 -29.31 3.49
CA ASN A 258 12.53 -29.72 4.87
C ASN A 258 12.50 -28.60 5.93
N ARG A 259 12.63 -27.32 5.54
CA ARG A 259 12.50 -26.16 6.44
C ARG A 259 11.04 -25.75 6.59
N LEU A 260 10.73 -25.02 7.66
CA LEU A 260 9.43 -24.35 7.80
C LEU A 260 9.46 -23.01 7.09
N HIS A 261 8.50 -22.83 6.19
CA HIS A 261 8.26 -21.62 5.41
C HIS A 261 6.87 -21.08 5.72
N TRP A 262 6.61 -19.86 5.29
CA TRP A 262 5.26 -19.32 5.23
C TRP A 262 4.36 -20.14 4.30
N SER A 263 3.08 -20.31 4.69
CA SER A 263 2.11 -20.92 3.77
C SER A 263 1.92 -20.10 2.51
N ARG A 264 1.40 -20.76 1.47
CA ARG A 264 1.02 -20.11 0.22
C ARG A 264 0.01 -18.99 0.44
N GLU A 265 -1.02 -19.22 1.28
CA GLU A 265 -2.01 -18.18 1.57
C GLU A 265 -1.35 -16.97 2.25
N HIS A 266 -0.39 -17.23 3.15
CA HIS A 266 0.34 -16.16 3.80
C HIS A 266 1.21 -15.36 2.82
N PHE A 267 1.84 -16.01 1.84
CA PHE A 267 2.62 -15.33 0.82
C PHE A 267 1.75 -14.47 -0.12
N ARG A 268 0.53 -14.92 -0.45
CA ARG A 268 -0.46 -14.08 -1.15
C ARG A 268 -0.83 -12.86 -0.34
N GLU A 269 -1.06 -13.03 0.96
CA GLU A 269 -1.35 -11.91 1.87
C GLU A 269 -0.17 -10.93 1.96
N GLN A 270 1.07 -11.41 2.02
CA GLN A 270 2.26 -10.56 1.96
C GLN A 270 2.32 -9.74 0.67
N THR A 271 1.96 -10.35 -0.47
CA THR A 271 1.88 -9.65 -1.76
C THR A 271 0.82 -8.55 -1.72
N ARG A 272 -0.36 -8.84 -1.19
CA ARG A 272 -1.44 -7.87 -0.97
C ARG A 272 -0.97 -6.68 -0.13
N LEU A 273 -0.34 -6.95 1.02
CA LEU A 273 0.18 -5.93 1.93
C LEU A 273 1.28 -5.08 1.30
N ALA A 274 2.17 -5.68 0.50
CA ALA A 274 3.20 -4.95 -0.22
C ALA A 274 2.60 -3.93 -1.22
N LEU A 275 1.55 -4.31 -1.94
CA LEU A 275 0.85 -3.43 -2.88
C LEU A 275 0.14 -2.28 -2.14
N LEU A 276 -0.54 -2.55 -1.03
CA LEU A 276 -1.17 -1.52 -0.20
C LEU A 276 -0.13 -0.55 0.38
N ALA A 277 1.02 -1.05 0.85
CA ALA A 277 2.12 -0.20 1.32
C ALA A 277 2.61 0.77 0.25
N TYR A 278 2.72 0.31 -1.00
CA TYR A 278 3.02 1.20 -2.13
C TYR A 278 1.93 2.25 -2.33
N LEU A 279 0.65 1.86 -2.33
CA LEU A 279 -0.45 2.82 -2.50
C LEU A 279 -0.43 3.88 -1.39
N ALA A 280 -0.36 3.47 -0.12
CA ALA A 280 -0.32 4.37 1.02
C ALA A 280 0.79 5.42 0.92
N VAL A 281 1.98 5.02 0.51
CA VAL A 281 3.12 5.95 0.34
C VAL A 281 2.96 6.80 -0.91
N ALA A 282 2.60 6.20 -2.05
CA ALA A 282 2.49 6.89 -3.33
C ALA A 282 1.36 7.93 -3.37
N HIS A 283 0.34 7.76 -2.53
CA HIS A 283 -0.86 8.60 -2.46
C HIS A 283 -0.90 9.50 -1.23
N PHE A 284 0.13 9.48 -0.37
CA PHE A 284 0.15 10.29 0.85
C PHE A 284 0.04 11.80 0.55
N GLY A 285 0.60 12.24 -0.58
CA GLY A 285 0.61 13.65 -0.99
C GLY A 285 1.73 14.44 -0.30
N ARG A 286 2.47 15.22 -1.10
CA ARG A 286 3.71 15.92 -0.67
C ARG A 286 3.46 17.17 0.18
N GLY A 287 2.21 17.59 0.36
CA GLY A 287 1.82 18.81 1.08
C GLY A 287 1.32 18.59 2.51
N ARG A 288 1.33 17.35 3.02
CA ARG A 288 0.74 16.99 4.33
C ARG A 288 1.73 17.06 5.51
N GLY A 289 2.97 17.48 5.27
CA GLY A 289 4.04 17.43 6.26
C GLY A 289 4.69 16.06 6.34
N GLU A 290 5.21 15.70 7.52
CA GLU A 290 5.82 14.39 7.72
C GLU A 290 4.82 13.25 7.48
N TRP A 291 5.31 12.18 6.84
CA TRP A 291 4.56 10.96 6.57
C TRP A 291 3.97 10.38 7.86
N GLN A 292 2.67 10.10 7.80
CA GLN A 292 1.91 9.47 8.86
C GLN A 292 0.96 8.45 8.24
N GLU A 293 0.86 7.28 8.85
CA GLU A 293 -0.17 6.31 8.47
C GLU A 293 -1.56 6.93 8.63
N SER A 294 -2.39 6.77 7.61
CA SER A 294 -3.77 7.20 7.57
C SER A 294 -4.66 6.02 7.20
N THR A 295 -5.94 6.09 7.56
CA THR A 295 -6.93 5.13 7.06
C THR A 295 -6.94 5.17 5.53
N GLU A 296 -6.66 4.02 4.92
CA GLU A 296 -6.65 3.87 3.47
C GLU A 296 -8.10 3.82 2.94
N PRO A 297 -8.36 4.35 1.73
CA PRO A 297 -9.66 4.19 1.10
C PRO A 297 -10.05 2.71 0.96
N ALA A 298 -11.29 2.36 1.33
CA ALA A 298 -11.75 0.97 1.31
C ALA A 298 -11.64 0.33 -0.09
N HIS A 299 -11.89 1.11 -1.16
CA HIS A 299 -11.83 0.63 -2.55
C HIS A 299 -10.43 0.15 -2.97
N TRP A 300 -9.34 0.62 -2.34
CA TRP A 300 -8.00 0.11 -2.62
C TRP A 300 -7.86 -1.36 -2.29
N ASN A 301 -8.47 -1.81 -1.18
CA ASN A 301 -8.43 -3.21 -0.77
C ASN A 301 -9.10 -4.08 -1.82
N GLN A 302 -10.29 -3.69 -2.28
CA GLN A 302 -10.99 -4.43 -3.32
C GLN A 302 -10.17 -4.53 -4.62
N VAL A 303 -9.61 -3.41 -5.11
CA VAL A 303 -8.81 -3.43 -6.34
C VAL A 303 -7.55 -4.27 -6.20
N VAL A 304 -6.86 -4.19 -5.05
CA VAL A 304 -5.68 -5.00 -4.78
C VAL A 304 -6.05 -6.49 -4.67
N ASP A 305 -7.16 -6.83 -4.02
CA ASP A 305 -7.64 -8.22 -3.91
C ASP A 305 -7.93 -8.82 -5.29
N GLU A 306 -8.65 -8.08 -6.14
CA GLU A 306 -8.93 -8.51 -7.50
C GLU A 306 -7.65 -8.70 -8.32
N VAL A 307 -6.69 -7.76 -8.25
CA VAL A 307 -5.43 -7.87 -8.97
C VAL A 307 -4.59 -9.06 -8.46
N VAL A 308 -4.51 -9.27 -7.15
CA VAL A 308 -3.78 -10.42 -6.57
C VAL A 308 -4.43 -11.74 -6.97
N ALA A 309 -5.77 -11.81 -7.01
CA ALA A 309 -6.50 -12.98 -7.47
C ALA A 309 -6.23 -13.29 -8.95
N GLU A 310 -6.20 -12.27 -9.81
CA GLU A 310 -5.86 -12.46 -11.23
C GLU A 310 -4.41 -12.89 -11.46
N HIS A 311 -3.51 -12.52 -10.56
CA HIS A 311 -2.09 -12.89 -10.60
C HIS A 311 -1.78 -14.12 -9.72
N GLU A 312 -2.80 -14.85 -9.25
CA GLU A 312 -2.68 -15.97 -8.32
C GLU A 312 -1.67 -17.02 -8.81
N GLU A 313 -1.73 -17.39 -10.09
CA GLU A 313 -0.79 -18.37 -10.67
C GLU A 313 0.68 -17.90 -10.59
N GLY A 314 0.93 -16.60 -10.77
CA GLY A 314 2.26 -16.01 -10.69
C GLY A 314 2.78 -15.97 -9.25
N VAL A 315 1.92 -15.56 -8.31
CA VAL A 315 2.22 -15.53 -6.88
C VAL A 315 2.51 -16.95 -6.36
N ASP A 316 1.66 -17.92 -6.73
CA ASP A 316 1.81 -19.32 -6.35
C ASP A 316 3.04 -19.98 -6.92
N ARG A 317 3.39 -19.65 -8.17
CA ARG A 317 4.62 -20.14 -8.80
C ARG A 317 5.84 -19.63 -8.06
N LEU A 318 5.87 -18.33 -7.75
CA LEU A 318 6.96 -17.73 -6.99
C LEU A 318 7.10 -18.37 -5.61
N TRP A 319 5.98 -18.59 -4.91
CA TRP A 319 5.94 -19.32 -3.65
C TRP A 319 6.52 -20.74 -3.79
N LYS A 320 6.02 -21.51 -4.76
CA LYS A 320 6.42 -22.89 -4.99
C LYS A 320 7.92 -22.99 -5.27
N GLU A 321 8.44 -22.14 -6.15
CA GLU A 321 9.87 -22.13 -6.50
C GLU A 321 10.77 -21.69 -5.32
N GLY A 322 10.28 -20.82 -4.44
CA GLY A 322 11.02 -20.34 -3.28
C GLY A 322 11.17 -21.37 -2.15
N VAL A 323 10.17 -22.22 -1.95
CA VAL A 323 10.17 -23.26 -0.89
C VAL A 323 10.76 -24.61 -1.35
N GLU A 324 11.19 -24.71 -2.60
CA GLU A 324 11.80 -25.91 -3.19
C GLU A 324 13.29 -26.00 -2.88
N LYS A 325 13.81 -27.24 -2.81
CA LYS A 325 15.24 -27.46 -2.60
C LYS A 325 16.01 -27.00 -3.83
N GLY A 326 16.98 -26.10 -3.64
CA GLY A 326 17.77 -25.53 -4.74
C GLY A 326 17.10 -24.32 -5.41
N ALA A 327 16.18 -23.65 -4.71
CA ALA A 327 15.67 -22.34 -5.08
C ALA A 327 16.83 -21.42 -5.53
N MET A 328 16.61 -20.71 -6.64
CA MET A 328 17.61 -19.83 -7.26
C MET A 328 17.26 -18.37 -6.97
N PRO A 329 17.91 -17.71 -5.98
CA PRO A 329 17.50 -16.38 -5.52
C PRO A 329 17.45 -15.33 -6.63
N ASP A 330 18.41 -15.36 -7.57
CA ASP A 330 18.46 -14.41 -8.68
C ASP A 330 17.31 -14.58 -9.68
N ALA A 331 16.85 -15.83 -9.88
CA ALA A 331 15.71 -16.10 -10.76
C ALA A 331 14.40 -15.66 -10.09
N LEU A 332 14.25 -15.97 -8.80
CA LEU A 332 13.11 -15.54 -7.98
C LEU A 332 13.03 -14.01 -7.90
N SER A 333 14.15 -13.32 -7.70
CA SER A 333 14.20 -11.86 -7.68
C SER A 333 13.71 -11.25 -8.99
N LYS A 334 14.14 -11.80 -10.14
CA LYS A 334 13.67 -11.34 -11.46
C LYS A 334 12.18 -11.63 -11.67
N ALA A 335 11.69 -12.78 -11.24
CA ALA A 335 10.28 -13.15 -11.34
C ALA A 335 9.40 -12.26 -10.44
N ALA A 336 9.81 -12.05 -9.19
CA ALA A 336 9.17 -11.16 -8.23
C ALA A 336 9.10 -9.72 -8.77
N LEU A 337 10.19 -9.21 -9.38
CA LEU A 337 10.19 -7.87 -9.97
C LEU A 337 9.17 -7.72 -11.10
N ARG A 338 9.06 -8.72 -11.99
CA ARG A 338 8.05 -8.69 -13.06
C ARG A 338 6.64 -8.71 -12.48
N LEU A 339 6.38 -9.66 -11.59
CA LEU A 339 5.08 -9.81 -10.92
C LEU A 339 4.64 -8.53 -10.20
N VAL A 340 5.53 -7.96 -9.38
CA VAL A 340 5.24 -6.73 -8.62
C VAL A 340 4.99 -5.56 -9.56
N ASN A 341 5.81 -5.39 -10.61
CA ASN A 341 5.65 -4.31 -11.56
C ASN A 341 4.30 -4.40 -12.31
N ASP A 342 3.93 -5.61 -12.74
CA ASP A 342 2.66 -5.87 -13.41
C ASP A 342 1.48 -5.63 -12.46
N CYS A 343 1.52 -6.17 -11.24
CA CYS A 343 0.48 -5.96 -10.23
C CYS A 343 0.28 -4.48 -9.89
N ILE A 344 1.35 -3.73 -9.59
CA ILE A 344 1.21 -2.29 -9.27
C ILE A 344 0.66 -1.54 -10.47
N SER A 345 1.11 -1.86 -11.69
CA SER A 345 0.60 -1.22 -12.91
C SER A 345 -0.89 -1.49 -13.10
N CYS A 346 -1.34 -2.74 -12.94
CA CYS A 346 -2.75 -3.12 -13.00
C CYS A 346 -3.59 -2.39 -11.95
N VAL A 347 -3.11 -2.32 -10.69
CA VAL A 347 -3.78 -1.57 -9.62
C VAL A 347 -3.92 -0.10 -10.01
N LEU A 348 -2.85 0.55 -10.45
CA LEU A 348 -2.89 1.96 -10.84
C LEU A 348 -3.82 2.22 -12.03
N VAL A 349 -3.85 1.34 -13.04
CA VAL A 349 -4.77 1.46 -14.18
C VAL A 349 -6.22 1.30 -13.75
N ARG A 350 -6.53 0.38 -12.82
CA ARG A 350 -7.89 0.18 -12.31
C ARG A 350 -8.37 1.32 -11.44
N LEU A 351 -7.48 1.86 -10.60
CA LEU A 351 -7.78 3.04 -9.79
C LEU A 351 -7.95 4.29 -10.66
N TYR A 352 -7.25 4.36 -11.80
CA TYR A 352 -7.20 5.54 -12.66
C TYR A 352 -7.37 5.21 -14.15
N PRO A 353 -8.53 4.66 -14.58
CA PRO A 353 -8.73 4.14 -15.93
C PRO A 353 -8.70 5.20 -17.03
N SER A 354 -8.97 6.46 -16.67
CA SER A 354 -8.88 7.60 -17.57
C SER A 354 -7.43 8.07 -17.83
N ILE A 355 -6.46 7.55 -17.06
CA ILE A 355 -5.06 7.96 -17.12
C ILE A 355 -4.24 6.87 -17.81
N HIS A 356 -3.65 7.20 -18.96
CA HIS A 356 -2.84 6.25 -19.71
C HIS A 356 -1.42 6.19 -19.12
N LEU A 357 -1.09 5.09 -18.43
CA LEU A 357 0.29 4.73 -18.12
C LEU A 357 1.03 4.35 -19.42
N ARG A 358 1.43 5.34 -20.24
CA ARG A 358 2.30 5.11 -21.40
C ARG A 358 3.76 5.05 -20.92
N GLU A 359 4.50 4.04 -21.40
CA GLU A 359 5.91 3.80 -21.06
C GLU A 359 6.87 4.95 -21.34
#